data_AF-A0A7C5GMZ2-F1
#
_entry.id   AF-A0A7C5GMZ2-F1
#
_cell.length_a   1.000
_cell.length_b   1.000
_cell.length_c   1.000
_cell.angle_alpha   90.00
_cell.angle_beta   90.00
_cell.angle_gamma   90.00
#
_symmetry.space_group_name_H-M   'P 1'
#
loop_
_entity.id
_entity.type
_entity.pdbx_description
1 polymer ?
#
loop_
_entity_poly.entity_id
_entity_poly.type
_entity_poly.pdbx_seq_one_letter_code
_entity_poly.pdbx_strand_id
1 'polypeptide(L)'
;MPPSPTSIFDEIGIALNNMTGAASGAITPTMRLGVTGLSRSGKTVFITSLVHNLLNQGRLPGFSPIAQGRFLGATLSEHPNQAIPRFPYEKHLASLSGDTPEWPQSTRSIS
;
A
#
# COMPACT_ATOMS: atom_id res chain seq x y z
N MET A 1 12.95 18.79 46.21
CA MET A 1 12.21 17.51 46.26
C MET A 1 12.21 16.92 44.86
N PRO A 2 12.72 15.70 44.65
CA PRO A 2 12.72 15.07 43.34
C PRO A 2 11.42 14.28 43.13
N PRO A 3 10.69 14.43 42.02
CA PRO A 3 9.67 13.46 41.64
C PRO A 3 10.30 12.30 40.83
N SER A 4 10.33 11.14 41.47
CA SER A 4 9.99 9.74 41.08
C SER A 4 10.05 9.23 39.62
N PRO A 5 10.22 7.90 39.44
CA PRO A 5 10.94 7.26 38.33
C PRO A 5 10.02 6.73 37.21
N THR A 6 10.25 7.16 35.97
CA THR A 6 9.54 6.64 34.78
C THR A 6 10.52 6.29 33.66
N SER A 7 11.56 5.47 33.91
CA SER A 7 12.54 5.17 32.86
C SER A 7 12.74 3.71 32.49
N ILE A 8 12.44 2.73 33.37
CA ILE A 8 12.84 1.33 33.09
C ILE A 8 11.67 0.50 32.53
N PHE A 9 10.47 0.66 33.10
CA PHE A 9 9.30 -0.11 32.64
C PHE A 9 8.79 0.34 31.27
N ASP A 10 8.92 1.63 30.95
CA ASP A 10 8.49 2.20 29.67
C ASP A 10 9.45 1.81 28.54
N GLU A 11 10.76 1.81 28.82
CA GLU A 11 11.81 1.39 27.89
C GLU A 11 11.71 -0.12 27.56
N ILE A 12 11.40 -0.95 28.58
CA ILE A 12 11.11 -2.39 28.37
C ILE A 12 9.83 -2.58 27.55
N GLY A 13 8.78 -1.78 27.79
CA GLY A 13 7.54 -1.82 27.02
C GLY A 13 7.74 -1.49 25.54
N ILE A 14 8.53 -0.45 25.26
CA ILE A 14 8.88 -0.04 23.89
C ILE A 14 9.75 -1.11 23.20
N ALA A 15 10.73 -1.69 23.92
CA ALA A 15 11.58 -2.75 23.39
C ALA A 15 10.80 -4.02 23.05
N LEU A 16 9.87 -4.46 23.92
CA LEU A 16 9.00 -5.61 23.64
C LEU A 16 8.07 -5.36 22.44
N ASN A 17 7.45 -4.17 22.37
CA ASN A 17 6.55 -3.84 21.25
C ASN A 17 7.28 -3.83 19.90
N ASN A 18 8.52 -3.31 19.87
CA ASN A 18 9.37 -3.34 18.68
C ASN A 18 9.80 -4.76 18.29
N MET A 19 10.10 -5.63 19.26
CA MET A 19 10.43 -7.04 19.01
C MET A 19 9.24 -7.84 18.48
N THR A 20 8.02 -7.59 18.99
CA THR A 20 6.80 -8.20 18.44
C THR A 20 6.50 -7.71 17.00
N GLY A 21 6.78 -6.44 16.71
CA GLY A 21 6.73 -5.90 15.34
C GLY A 21 7.76 -6.54 14.40
N ALA A 22 8.97 -6.83 14.88
CA ALA A 22 10.01 -7.49 14.09
C ALA A 22 9.69 -8.98 13.82
N ALA A 23 9.11 -9.68 14.80
CA ALA A 23 8.71 -11.08 14.65
C ALA A 23 7.52 -11.27 13.70
N SER A 24 6.56 -10.34 13.68
CA SER A 24 5.44 -10.39 12.72
C SER A 24 5.89 -10.11 11.27
N GLY A 25 6.86 -9.21 11.07
CA GLY A 25 7.47 -8.95 9.75
C GLY A 25 8.25 -10.14 9.17
N ALA A 26 8.71 -11.08 10.01
CA ALA A 26 9.39 -12.30 9.57
C ALA A 26 8.42 -13.36 9.00
N ILE A 27 7.13 -13.29 9.33
CA ILE A 27 6.10 -14.26 8.91
C ILE A 27 5.29 -13.75 7.71
N THR A 28 5.08 -12.43 7.61
CA THR A 28 4.45 -11.79 6.45
C THR A 28 5.39 -10.75 5.86
N PRO A 29 6.14 -11.05 4.79
CA PRO A 29 7.07 -10.09 4.20
C PRO A 29 6.29 -8.87 3.66
N THR A 30 6.65 -7.68 4.14
CA THR A 30 6.05 -6.42 3.67
C THR A 30 7.02 -5.68 2.76
N MET A 31 6.52 -5.16 1.65
CA MET A 31 7.27 -4.28 0.74
C MET A 31 6.53 -2.96 0.57
N ARG A 32 7.26 -1.84 0.59
CA ARG A 32 6.74 -0.50 0.24
C ARG A 32 7.26 -0.11 -1.13
N LEU A 33 6.36 0.26 -2.03
CA LEU A 33 6.67 0.65 -3.40
C LEU A 33 6.37 2.15 -3.59
N GLY A 34 7.41 2.95 -3.78
CA GLY A 34 7.27 4.35 -4.15
C GLY A 34 7.03 4.50 -5.65
N VAL A 35 6.01 5.28 -6.04
CA VAL A 35 5.73 5.61 -7.45
C VAL A 35 5.93 7.10 -7.67
N THR A 36 6.84 7.47 -8.56
CA THR A 36 7.19 8.86 -8.86
C THR A 36 7.29 9.10 -10.37
N GLY A 37 7.47 10.36 -10.77
CA GLY A 37 7.53 10.80 -12.16
C GLY A 37 6.95 12.21 -12.35
N LEU A 38 7.22 12.81 -13.51
CA LEU A 38 6.74 14.14 -13.87
C LEU A 38 5.22 14.25 -13.81
N SER A 39 4.70 15.48 -13.74
CA SER A 39 3.26 15.71 -13.89
C SER A 39 2.77 15.14 -15.22
N ARG A 40 1.57 14.54 -15.22
CA ARG A 40 0.95 13.91 -16.40
C ARG A 40 1.71 12.71 -17.01
N SER A 41 2.70 12.15 -16.31
CA SER A 41 3.42 10.94 -16.76
C SER A 41 2.62 9.64 -16.62
N GLY A 42 1.35 9.69 -16.18
CA GLY A 42 0.48 8.52 -16.08
C GLY A 42 0.55 7.74 -14.75
N LYS A 43 1.17 8.27 -13.68
CA LYS A 43 1.28 7.59 -12.37
C LYS A 43 -0.05 7.06 -11.84
N THR A 44 -1.10 7.87 -11.91
CA THR A 44 -2.45 7.50 -11.43
C THR A 44 -3.01 6.31 -12.21
N VAL A 45 -2.88 6.33 -13.54
CA VAL A 45 -3.31 5.24 -14.41
C VAL A 45 -2.49 3.97 -14.14
N PHE A 46 -1.18 4.10 -13.98
CA PHE A 46 -0.27 2.99 -13.64
C PHE A 46 -0.65 2.32 -12.32
N ILE A 47 -0.83 3.09 -11.24
CA ILE A 47 -1.22 2.53 -9.93
C ILE A 47 -2.59 1.86 -10.03
N THR A 48 -3.56 2.51 -10.69
CA THR A 48 -4.92 1.98 -10.85
C THR A 48 -4.91 0.66 -11.62
N SER A 49 -4.18 0.58 -12.73
CA SER A 49 -4.10 -0.63 -13.54
C SER A 49 -3.32 -1.75 -12.83
N LEU A 50 -2.23 -1.43 -12.12
CA LEU A 50 -1.48 -2.40 -11.34
C LEU A 50 -2.35 -3.04 -10.25
N VAL A 51 -3.01 -2.21 -9.44
CA VAL A 51 -3.92 -2.69 -8.39
C VAL A 51 -5.05 -3.52 -8.99
N HIS A 52 -5.69 -3.04 -10.06
CA HIS A 52 -6.78 -3.76 -10.71
C HIS A 52 -6.35 -5.13 -11.24
N ASN A 53 -5.18 -5.23 -11.87
CA ASN A 53 -4.68 -6.51 -12.36
C ASN A 53 -4.29 -7.47 -11.24
N LEU A 54 -3.73 -6.99 -10.12
CA LEU A 54 -3.44 -7.84 -8.97
C LEU A 54 -4.72 -8.41 -8.33
N LEU A 55 -5.75 -7.59 -8.17
CA LEU A 55 -7.03 -8.01 -7.58
C LEU A 55 -7.79 -8.99 -8.47
N ASN A 56 -7.75 -8.81 -9.79
CA ASN A 56 -8.50 -9.62 -10.75
C ASN A 56 -7.68 -10.72 -11.42
N GLN A 57 -6.43 -10.95 -10.96
CA GLN A 57 -5.49 -11.90 -11.60
C GLN A 57 -5.33 -11.65 -13.11
N GLY A 58 -5.33 -10.37 -13.49
CA GLY A 58 -5.19 -9.92 -14.86
C GLY A 58 -3.80 -10.18 -15.44
N ARG A 59 -3.59 -9.78 -16.69
CA ARG A 59 -2.32 -10.04 -17.39
C ARG A 59 -1.23 -9.09 -16.87
N LEU A 60 -0.30 -9.63 -16.09
CA LEU A 60 0.92 -8.94 -15.63
C LEU A 60 2.17 -9.59 -16.26
N PRO A 61 2.49 -9.28 -17.53
CA PRO A 61 3.70 -9.79 -18.17
C PRO A 61 4.93 -9.31 -17.42
N GLY A 62 5.77 -10.24 -16.95
CA GLY A 62 6.93 -9.97 -16.10
C GLY A 62 6.72 -10.25 -14.61
N PHE A 63 5.48 -10.47 -14.17
CA PHE A 63 5.20 -10.90 -12.79
C PHE A 63 5.24 -12.43 -12.69
N SER A 64 6.42 -12.95 -12.36
CA SER A 64 6.69 -14.40 -12.32
C SER A 64 5.74 -15.22 -11.44
N PRO A 65 5.21 -14.74 -10.29
CA PRO A 65 4.26 -15.53 -9.50
C PRO A 65 2.97 -15.85 -10.26
N ILE A 66 2.42 -14.92 -11.04
CA ILE A 66 1.26 -15.18 -11.90
C ILE A 66 1.65 -16.11 -13.05
N ALA A 67 2.78 -15.83 -13.72
CA ALA A 67 3.22 -16.66 -14.86
C ALA A 67 3.51 -18.12 -14.49
N GLN A 68 3.88 -18.39 -13.24
CA GLN A 68 4.19 -19.72 -12.71
C GLN A 68 3.00 -20.36 -11.97
N GLY A 69 1.83 -19.72 -11.95
CA GLY A 69 0.65 -20.25 -11.25
C GLY A 69 0.79 -20.31 -9.72
N ARG A 70 1.72 -19.54 -9.13
CA ARG A 70 1.96 -19.48 -7.67
C ARG A 70 1.18 -18.35 -6.98
N PHE A 71 0.51 -17.50 -7.75
CA PHE A 71 -0.26 -16.39 -7.23
C PHE A 71 -1.68 -16.84 -6.85
N LEU A 72 -2.00 -16.82 -5.55
CA LEU A 72 -3.33 -17.22 -5.05
C LEU A 72 -4.36 -16.09 -5.19
N GLY A 73 -3.93 -14.84 -5.03
CA GLY A 73 -4.79 -13.66 -5.11
C GLY A 73 -4.21 -12.46 -4.36
N ALA A 74 -4.88 -11.33 -4.49
CA ALA A 74 -4.61 -10.12 -3.71
C ALA A 74 -5.92 -9.55 -3.16
N THR A 75 -5.81 -8.83 -2.04
CA THR A 75 -6.89 -8.07 -1.44
C THR A 75 -6.39 -6.69 -1.05
N LEU A 76 -7.29 -5.72 -0.96
CA LEU A 76 -6.98 -4.40 -0.41
C LEU A 76 -7.10 -4.46 1.10
N SER A 77 -6.03 -4.14 1.81
CA SER A 77 -6.04 -3.92 3.24
C SER A 77 -6.21 -2.43 3.55
N GLU A 78 -6.76 -2.14 4.73
CA GLU A 78 -6.79 -0.78 5.25
C GLU A 78 -5.40 -0.34 5.70
N HIS A 79 -5.08 0.92 5.46
CA HIS A 79 -3.80 1.48 5.89
C HIS A 79 -3.81 1.68 7.41
N PRO A 80 -2.77 1.26 8.16
CA PRO A 80 -2.76 1.35 9.63
C PRO A 80 -2.77 2.79 10.15
N ASN A 81 -2.27 3.74 9.36
CA ASN A 81 -2.34 5.16 9.67
C ASN A 81 -3.44 5.84 8.87
N GLN A 82 -4.51 6.28 9.54
CA GLN A 82 -5.65 6.96 8.93
C GLN A 82 -5.37 8.43 8.56
N ALA A 83 -4.27 9.02 9.04
CA ALA A 83 -3.89 10.38 8.67
C ALA A 83 -3.36 10.48 7.22
N ILE A 84 -2.97 9.35 6.63
CA ILE A 84 -2.49 9.31 5.24
C ILE A 84 -3.69 9.10 4.31
N PRO A 85 -3.93 10.01 3.35
CA PRO A 85 -5.01 9.85 2.39
C PRO A 85 -4.84 8.57 1.58
N ARG A 86 -5.88 7.73 1.56
CA ARG A 86 -5.89 6.53 0.72
C ARG A 86 -5.94 6.93 -0.76
N PHE A 87 -5.18 6.22 -1.59
CA PHE A 87 -5.31 6.31 -3.04
C PHE A 87 -6.74 5.96 -3.49
N PRO A 88 -7.47 6.84 -4.20
CA PRO A 88 -8.89 6.65 -4.52
C PRO A 88 -9.08 5.70 -5.72
N TYR A 89 -8.66 4.45 -5.53
CA TYR A 89 -8.65 3.38 -6.53
C TYR A 89 -10.01 3.19 -7.22
N GLU A 90 -11.08 3.06 -6.43
CA GLU A 90 -12.42 2.78 -6.93
C GLU A 90 -12.91 3.90 -7.86
N LYS A 91 -12.67 5.16 -7.48
CA LYS A 91 -13.02 6.33 -8.28
C LYS A 91 -12.24 6.36 -9.60
N HIS A 92 -10.93 6.10 -9.54
CA HIS A 92 -10.10 6.10 -10.73
C HIS A 92 -10.42 4.95 -11.68
N LEU A 93 -10.76 3.77 -11.16
CA LEU A 93 -11.23 2.65 -11.95
C LEU A 93 -12.53 3.00 -12.66
N ALA A 94 -13.51 3.57 -11.94
CA ALA A 94 -14.79 3.97 -12.52
C ALA A 94 -14.64 5.00 -13.65
N SER A 95 -13.70 5.95 -13.54
CA SER A 95 -13.40 6.87 -14.65
C SER A 95 -12.89 6.15 -15.89
N LEU A 96 -12.09 5.09 -15.73
CA LEU A 96 -11.50 4.33 -16.84
C LEU A 96 -12.46 3.30 -17.45
N SER A 97 -13.41 2.77 -16.67
CA SER A 97 -14.29 1.67 -17.09
C SER A 97 -15.76 2.06 -17.27
N GLY A 98 -16.11 3.35 -17.10
CA GLY A 98 -17.48 3.84 -17.26
C GLY A 98 -17.97 3.90 -18.71
N ASP A 99 -19.26 4.19 -18.89
CA ASP A 99 -19.91 4.26 -20.22
C ASP A 99 -19.25 5.28 -21.16
N THR A 100 -18.76 6.38 -20.58
CA THR A 100 -17.90 7.37 -21.24
C THR A 100 -16.53 7.37 -20.56
N PRO A 101 -15.54 6.62 -21.07
CA PRO A 101 -14.23 6.51 -20.42
C PRO A 101 -13.46 7.83 -20.44
N GLU A 102 -12.94 8.23 -19.28
CA GLU A 102 -12.14 9.44 -19.12
C GLU A 102 -10.86 9.18 -18.33
N TRP A 103 -9.81 9.95 -18.61
CA TRP A 103 -8.57 9.86 -17.85
C TRP A 103 -8.77 10.41 -16.43
N PRO A 104 -8.36 9.66 -15.38
CA PRO A 104 -8.52 10.10 -14.01
C PRO A 104 -7.69 11.35 -13.72
N GLN A 105 -8.22 12.23 -12.86
CA GLN A 105 -7.53 13.43 -12.41
C GLN A 105 -6.22 13.07 -11.69
N SER A 106 -5.16 13.81 -12.01
CA SER A 106 -3.83 13.58 -11.42
C SER A 106 -3.89 13.77 -9.90
N THR A 107 -3.35 12.82 -9.14
CA THR A 107 -3.19 12.96 -7.68
C THR A 107 -2.30 14.16 -7.38
N ARG A 108 -2.81 15.11 -6.58
CA ARG A 108 -2.13 16.40 -6.26
C ARG A 108 -1.37 16.36 -4.93
N SER A 109 -1.55 15.32 -4.14
CA SER A 109 -0.90 15.10 -2.83
C SER A 109 -0.31 13.70 -2.75
N ILE A 110 0.68 13.51 -1.87
CA ILE A 110 1.25 12.20 -1.54
C ILE A 110 0.14 11.33 -0.92
N SER A 111 0.06 10.07 -1.36
CA SER A 111 -0.90 9.05 -0.91
C SER A 111 -0.18 7.72 -0.75
#